data_AF-A0A1Q8J1N0-F1
#
_entry.id   AF-A0A1Q8J1N0-F1
#
_cell.length_a   1.000
_cell.length_b   1.000
_cell.length_c   1.000
_cell.angle_alpha   90.00
_cell.angle_beta   90.00
_cell.angle_gamma   90.00
#
_symmetry.space_group_name_H-M   'P 1'
#
loop_
_entity.id
_entity.type
_entity.pdbx_description
1 polymer ?
#
loop_
_entity_poly.entity_id
_entity_poly.type
_entity_poly.pdbx_seq_one_letter_code
_entity_poly.pdbx_strand_id
1 'polypeptide(L)'
;MTTNRHYRGLDISLLVYPHHATRAGSGLNYEEGFDASIRISEPGSGMDSVKSRLFRVPGKRPFENSGDARRASVAYAEMLIDGGRSGRSLWEAA
;
A
#
# COMPACT_ATOMS: atom_id res chain seq x y z
N MET A 1 1.73 10.44 2.31
CA MET A 1 1.73 10.25 3.78
C MET A 1 1.78 8.74 4.04
N THR A 2 2.70 8.26 4.89
CA THR A 2 2.86 6.83 5.15
C THR A 2 2.23 6.47 6.49
N THR A 3 1.35 5.48 6.52
CA THR A 3 0.79 4.94 7.77
C THR A 3 1.31 3.52 7.98
N ASN A 4 1.96 3.25 9.11
CA ASN A 4 2.37 1.89 9.47
C ASN A 4 1.34 1.25 10.41
N ARG A 5 1.07 -0.04 10.17
CA ARG A 5 0.18 -0.90 10.96
C ARG A 5 0.77 -2.29 11.10
N HIS A 6 0.47 -2.95 12.21
CA HIS A 6 0.85 -4.35 12.45
C HIS A 6 -0.40 -5.24 12.32
N TYR A 7 -0.32 -6.33 11.56
CA TYR A 7 -1.42 -7.28 11.40
C TYR A 7 -0.88 -8.70 11.28
N ARG A 8 -1.42 -9.64 12.07
CA ARG A 8 -1.02 -11.06 12.08
C ARG A 8 0.49 -11.30 12.21
N GLY A 9 1.21 -10.40 12.89
CA GLY A 9 2.65 -10.49 13.08
C GLY A 9 3.48 -10.01 11.89
N LEU A 10 2.88 -9.25 10.95
CA LEU A 10 3.56 -8.57 9.86
C LEU A 10 3.39 -7.05 9.96
N ASP A 11 4.39 -6.33 9.49
CA ASP A 11 4.38 -4.88 9.36
C ASP A 11 3.80 -4.50 8.00
N ILE A 12 2.91 -3.52 7.99
CA ILE A 12 2.23 -3.03 6.81
C ILE A 12 2.39 -1.52 6.73
N SER A 13 3.04 -1.04 5.67
CA SER A 13 3.12 0.39 5.33
C SER A 13 2.10 0.73 4.25
N LEU A 14 1.19 1.64 4.54
CA LEU A 14 0.24 2.19 3.58
C LEU A 14 0.86 3.43 2.92
N LEU A 15 1.00 3.39 1.60
CA LEU A 15 1.58 4.45 0.79
C LEU A 15 0.48 5.05 -0.09
N VAL A 16 -0.05 6.21 0.32
CA VAL A 16 -1.04 6.96 -0.47
C VAL A 16 -0.35 8.20 -1.06
N TYR A 17 -0.49 8.37 -2.37
CA TYR A 17 0.14 9.43 -3.14
C TYR A 17 -0.81 9.96 -4.24
N PRO A 18 -0.68 11.23 -4.65
CA PRO A 18 -1.45 11.78 -5.76
C PRO A 18 -1.23 10.97 -7.04
N HIS A 19 -2.28 10.74 -7.83
CA HIS A 19 -2.19 10.00 -9.10
C HIS A 19 -1.21 10.67 -10.07
N HIS A 20 -1.24 12.01 -10.11
CA HIS A 20 -0.32 12.81 -10.91
C HIS A 20 0.62 13.60 -10.01
N ALA A 21 1.89 13.66 -10.41
CA ALA A 21 2.87 14.50 -9.72
C ALA A 21 2.38 15.95 -9.78
N THR A 22 2.30 16.59 -8.61
CA THR A 22 2.00 18.02 -8.51
C THR A 22 3.05 18.77 -9.31
N ARG A 23 2.64 19.44 -10.39
CA ARG A 23 3.54 20.27 -11.18
C ARG A 23 4.05 21.40 -10.28
N ALA A 24 5.37 21.61 -10.24
CA ALA A 24 5.97 22.68 -9.46
C ALA A 24 5.35 24.02 -9.87
N GLY A 25 4.74 24.72 -8.91
CA GLY A 25 4.08 26.02 -9.12
C GLY A 25 2.58 25.96 -9.42
N SER A 26 1.96 24.77 -9.44
CA SER A 26 0.49 24.62 -9.44
C SER A 26 0.05 24.05 -8.09
N GLY A 27 -1.14 24.46 -7.62
CA GLY A 27 -1.74 23.90 -6.40
C GLY A 27 -1.78 22.37 -6.46
N LEU A 28 -1.89 21.73 -5.29
CA LEU A 28 -2.05 20.27 -5.21
C LEU A 28 -3.28 19.87 -6.04
N ASN A 29 -3.05 19.28 -7.21
CA ASN A 29 -4.12 18.83 -8.11
C ASN A 29 -4.70 17.53 -7.56
N TYR A 30 -5.57 17.66 -6.56
CA TYR A 30 -6.32 16.53 -6.00
C TYR A 30 -7.47 16.06 -6.93
N GLU A 31 -7.75 16.79 -8.00
CA GLU A 31 -8.79 16.51 -9.00
C GLU A 31 -8.60 15.16 -9.71
N GLU A 32 -7.35 14.73 -9.89
CA GLU A 32 -7.04 13.45 -10.55
C GLU A 32 -7.02 12.25 -9.60
N GLY A 33 -7.30 12.49 -8.32
CA GLY A 33 -7.39 11.46 -7.29
C GLY A 33 -6.03 10.95 -6.79
N PHE A 34 -6.09 9.80 -6.12
CA PHE A 34 -4.98 9.20 -5.40
C PHE A 34 -4.74 7.78 -5.87
N ASP A 35 -3.48 7.41 -5.97
CA ASP A 35 -3.07 6.03 -6.06
C ASP A 35 -2.64 5.53 -4.68
N ALA A 36 -2.67 4.21 -4.53
CA ALA A 36 -2.29 3.56 -3.30
C ALA A 36 -1.42 2.33 -3.56
N SER A 37 -0.41 2.18 -2.71
CA SER A 37 0.41 0.98 -2.63
C SER A 37 0.54 0.56 -1.17
N ILE A 38 0.83 -0.70 -0.94
CA ILE A 38 1.11 -1.25 0.39
C ILE A 38 2.45 -1.97 0.37
N ARG A 39 3.21 -1.82 1.44
CA ARG A 39 4.40 -2.65 1.70
C ARG A 39 4.06 -3.60 2.83
N ILE A 40 4.34 -4.89 2.66
CA ILE A 40 4.26 -5.89 3.72
C ILE A 40 5.68 -6.34 4.03
N SER A 41 6.05 -6.38 5.31
CA SER A 41 7.36 -6.82 5.77
C SER A 41 7.26 -7.62 7.07
N GLU A 42 8.29 -8.39 7.39
CA GLU A 42 8.43 -8.94 8.73
C GLU A 42 8.58 -7.82 9.78
N PRO A 43 8.19 -8.07 11.04
CA PRO A 43 8.26 -7.08 12.10
C PRO A 43 9.72 -6.72 12.41
N GLY A 44 10.00 -5.41 12.48
CA GLY A 44 11.37 -4.90 12.70
C GLY A 44 12.26 -4.93 11.47
N SER A 45 11.70 -5.28 10.32
CA SER A 45 12.39 -5.36 9.04
C SER A 45 12.36 -3.96 8.37
N GLY A 46 13.51 -3.28 8.34
CA GLY A 46 13.65 -1.92 7.81
C GLY A 46 13.31 -1.78 6.31
N MET A 47 13.42 -0.56 5.76
CA MET A 47 13.07 -0.28 4.34
C MET A 47 13.86 -1.13 3.32
N ASP A 48 15.02 -1.64 3.71
CA ASP A 48 15.97 -2.34 2.83
C ASP A 48 15.99 -3.85 3.06
N SER A 49 14.99 -4.39 3.77
CA SER A 49 14.99 -5.79 4.13
C SER A 49 14.55 -6.71 3.00
N VAL A 50 15.28 -7.82 2.84
CA VAL A 50 15.03 -8.90 1.85
C VAL A 50 13.62 -9.50 1.99
N LYS A 51 13.00 -9.41 3.17
CA LYS A 51 11.65 -9.91 3.45
C LYS A 51 10.61 -8.80 3.48
N SER A 52 10.62 -7.97 2.45
CA SER A 52 9.60 -6.95 2.25
C SER A 52 9.16 -6.90 0.80
N ARG A 53 7.88 -6.64 0.58
CA ARG A 53 7.30 -6.60 -0.76
C ARG A 53 6.28 -5.50 -0.88
N LEU A 54 6.37 -4.77 -1.99
CA LEU A 54 5.45 -3.70 -2.34
C LEU A 54 4.39 -4.23 -3.31
N PHE A 55 3.13 -3.93 -3.02
CA PHE A 55 1.99 -4.27 -3.85
C PHE A 55 1.20 -3.00 -4.17
N ARG A 56 0.87 -2.79 -5.44
CA ARG A 56 -0.07 -1.73 -5.83
C ARG A 56 -1.48 -2.18 -5.45
N VAL A 57 -2.27 -1.28 -4.85
CA VAL A 57 -3.68 -1.55 -4.57
C VAL A 57 -4.43 -1.51 -5.90
N PRO A 58 -5.15 -2.57 -6.29
CA PRO A 58 -5.87 -2.60 -7.55
C PRO A 58 -7.05 -1.62 -7.52
N GLY A 59 -7.16 -0.81 -8.56
CA GLY A 59 -8.28 0.11 -8.79
C GLY A 59 -8.46 0.33 -10.28
N LYS A 60 -9.71 0.33 -10.77
CA LYS A 60 -10.01 0.66 -12.18
C LYS A 60 -9.82 2.15 -12.47
N ARG A 61 -9.86 2.98 -11.44
CA ARG A 61 -9.68 4.44 -11.45
C ARG A 61 -8.93 4.84 -10.17
N PRO A 62 -8.26 5.99 -10.16
CA PRO A 62 -7.71 6.58 -8.94
C PRO A 62 -8.80 6.77 -7.87
N PHE A 63 -8.41 6.70 -6.61
CA PHE A 63 -9.30 6.97 -5.48
C PHE A 63 -9.63 8.46 -5.41
N GLU A 64 -10.90 8.81 -5.22
CA GLU A 64 -11.35 10.20 -5.18
C GLU A 64 -10.71 11.00 -4.03
N ASN A 65 -10.39 10.33 -2.92
CA ASN A 65 -9.71 10.94 -1.79
C ASN A 65 -8.72 9.98 -1.10
N SER A 66 -7.82 10.57 -0.31
CA SER A 66 -6.80 9.83 0.42
C SER A 66 -7.36 8.89 1.51
N GLY A 67 -8.55 9.17 2.02
CA GLY A 67 -9.25 8.33 2.99
C GLY A 67 -9.72 7.02 2.37
N ASP A 68 -10.33 7.08 1.18
CA ASP A 68 -10.71 5.91 0.40
C ASP A 68 -9.50 5.07 0.00
N ALA A 69 -8.45 5.72 -0.50
CA ALA A 69 -7.18 5.07 -0.80
C ALA A 69 -6.63 4.31 0.42
N ARG A 70 -6.67 4.93 1.60
CA ARG A 70 -6.20 4.30 2.85
C ARG A 70 -7.07 3.11 3.25
N ARG A 71 -8.40 3.22 3.18
CA ARG A 71 -9.31 2.10 3.47
C ARG A 71 -9.10 0.93 2.52
N ALA A 72 -8.94 1.22 1.23
CA ALA A 72 -8.66 0.20 0.23
C ALA A 72 -7.31 -0.49 0.48
N SER A 73 -6.27 0.26 0.82
CA SER A 73 -4.97 -0.30 1.22
C SER A 73 -5.07 -1.24 2.42
N VAL A 74 -5.86 -0.86 3.43
CA VAL A 74 -6.11 -1.68 4.63
C VAL A 74 -6.76 -3.02 4.24
N ALA A 75 -7.87 -2.97 3.49
CA ALA A 75 -8.59 -4.17 3.07
C ALA A 75 -7.74 -5.07 2.16
N TYR A 76 -6.99 -4.47 1.24
CA TYR A 76 -6.13 -5.20 0.32
C TYR A 76 -4.97 -5.90 1.05
N ALA A 77 -4.36 -5.24 2.04
CA ALA A 77 -3.30 -5.86 2.84
C ALA A 77 -3.82 -7.05 3.65
N GLU A 78 -4.99 -6.93 4.25
CA GLU A 78 -5.62 -8.02 5.00
C GLU A 78 -5.95 -9.20 4.09
N MET A 79 -6.51 -8.93 2.91
CA MET A 79 -6.79 -9.95 1.90
C MET A 79 -5.53 -10.70 1.47
N LEU A 80 -4.42 -10.01 1.20
CA LEU A 80 -3.15 -10.65 0.83
C LEU A 80 -2.59 -11.52 1.96
N ILE A 81 -2.64 -11.04 3.20
CA ILE A 81 -2.09 -11.75 4.36
C ILE A 81 -2.95 -12.97 4.71
N ASP A 82 -4.27 -12.81 4.73
CA ASP A 82 -5.20 -13.88 5.05
C ASP A 82 -5.27 -14.91 3.91
N GLY A 83 -5.16 -14.49 2.64
CA GLY A 83 -5.05 -15.37 1.47
C GLY A 83 -3.71 -16.09 1.34
N GLY A 84 -2.61 -15.44 1.75
CA GLY A 84 -1.25 -16.01 1.75
C GLY A 84 -0.96 -16.97 2.92
N ARG A 85 -1.88 -17.05 3.90
CA ARG A 85 -1.76 -17.94 5.08
C ARG A 85 -1.84 -19.44 4.74
N SER A 86 -2.00 -19.79 3.45
CA SER A 86 -1.76 -21.15 2.92
C SER A 86 -0.28 -21.55 2.87
N GLY A 87 0.64 -20.69 3.31
CA GLY A 87 1.90 -21.10 3.96
C GLY A 87 3.21 -20.80 3.22
N ARG A 88 3.19 -20.37 1.95
CA ARG A 88 4.44 -20.13 1.18
C ARG A 88 4.41 -18.96 0.18
N SER A 89 3.28 -18.32 -0.09
CA SER A 89 3.10 -17.58 -1.36
C SER A 89 3.31 -16.07 -1.34
N LEU A 90 3.40 -15.39 -0.18
CA LEU A 90 3.50 -13.92 -0.17
C LEU A 90 4.83 -13.41 -0.75
N TRP A 91 5.89 -14.19 -0.56
CA TRP A 91 7.25 -13.89 -1.04
C TRP A 91 7.59 -14.58 -2.37
N GLU A 92 6.85 -15.62 -2.77
CA GLU A 92 7.14 -16.45 -3.96
C GLU A 92 6.30 -16.11 -5.21
N ALA A 93 5.29 -15.24 -5.15
CA ALA A 93 4.49 -14.93 -6.34
C ALA A 93 5.35 -14.19 -7.39
N ALA A 94 5.91 -14.93 -8.35
CA ALA A 94 6.67 -14.45 -9.50
C ALA A 94 5.75 -13.92 -10.61
#